data_AF-A0A101XYZ0-F1
#
_entry.id   AF-A0A101XYZ0-F1
#
_cell.length_a   1.000
_cell.length_b   1.000
_cell.length_c   1.000
_cell.angle_alpha   90.00
_cell.angle_beta   90.00
_cell.angle_gamma   90.00
#
_symmetry.space_group_name_H-M   'P 1'
#
loop_
_entity.id
_entity.type
_entity.pdbx_description
1 polymer ?
#
loop_
_entity_poly.entity_id
_entity_poly.type
_entity_poly.pdbx_seq_one_letter_code
_entity_poly.pdbx_strand_id
1 'polypeptide(L)'
;MERRLNMSRLKITGIGFGLISLLLAGCADPGDVTGKASPAASSSKAVSPSAGQIAADPEKVQLFLTEESIINGDIYLEDNLVHINIVGLDSGLEQRFAEKFTSGSYILHDVKYSAGELEAAQKLLADKDLHNQLNLYGSWIDVKQNKLGITVPDDYLEAAEQTLNKLIDPGMLRFEVQELGEPSVTGTIVEVKSGTVGSILILEPGKEDPTYWFSFNDRSELYDADGQKIESTGLKKGQQVHIWGTGTVLDSLPAQATVRRIELME
;
A
#
# COMPACT_ATOMS: atom_id res chain seq x y z
N MET A 1 -21.13 46.83 -1.13
CA MET A 1 -20.66 46.92 0.26
C MET A 1 -19.52 45.93 0.39
N GLU A 2 -18.30 46.43 0.21
CA GLU A 2 -17.07 45.63 0.21
C GLU A 2 -16.76 45.12 1.62
N ARG A 3 -16.36 43.85 1.74
CA ARG A 3 -15.55 43.39 2.87
C ARG A 3 -14.34 42.64 2.34
N ARG A 4 -13.22 43.35 2.34
CA ARG A 4 -11.87 42.78 2.42
C ARG A 4 -11.73 42.08 3.77
N LEU A 5 -11.18 40.88 3.78
CA LEU A 5 -10.53 40.31 4.95
C LEU A 5 -9.11 39.93 4.54
N ASN A 6 -8.18 40.44 5.34
CA ASN A 6 -6.75 40.51 5.13
C ASN A 6 -6.09 39.67 6.24
N MET A 7 -4.94 39.09 5.91
CA MET A 7 -3.94 38.47 6.82
C MET A 7 -4.37 37.17 7.51
N SER A 8 -3.53 36.13 7.55
CA SER A 8 -2.16 36.21 8.04
C SER A 8 -1.31 35.03 7.54
N ARG A 9 -0.08 35.35 7.14
CA ARG A 9 0.99 34.40 6.86
C ARG A 9 1.59 33.94 8.18
N LEU A 10 1.55 32.65 8.47
CA LEU A 10 2.28 32.05 9.57
C LEU A 10 3.69 31.68 9.08
N LYS A 11 4.70 32.32 9.66
CA LYS A 11 6.12 31.97 9.52
C LYS A 11 6.42 30.87 10.53
N ILE A 12 6.97 29.74 10.09
CA ILE A 12 7.55 28.73 10.98
C ILE A 12 9.06 28.88 10.92
N THR A 13 9.62 29.31 12.04
CA THR A 13 11.04 29.49 12.32
C THR A 13 11.62 28.13 12.70
N GLY A 14 12.79 27.81 12.17
CA GLY A 14 13.51 26.57 12.45
C GLY A 14 14.03 26.47 13.89
N ILE A 15 14.17 25.23 14.35
CA ILE A 15 14.99 24.86 15.50
C ILE A 15 15.80 23.65 15.07
N GLY A 16 17.11 23.86 14.91
CA GLY A 16 18.07 22.78 14.79
C GLY A 16 18.30 22.13 16.15
N PHE A 17 18.44 20.81 16.16
CA PHE A 17 19.04 20.08 17.26
C PHE A 17 20.26 19.32 16.74
N GLY A 18 21.42 19.70 17.29
CA GLY A 18 22.71 19.11 16.99
C GLY A 18 22.94 17.78 17.72
N LEU A 19 23.73 16.95 17.05
CA LEU A 19 24.78 16.06 17.54
C LEU A 19 24.88 15.82 19.06
N ILE A 20 24.72 14.55 19.45
CA ILE A 20 25.54 13.94 20.50
C ILE A 20 26.04 12.59 19.99
N SER A 21 27.34 12.56 19.66
CA SER A 21 28.14 11.35 19.51
C SER A 21 28.45 10.77 20.89
N LEU A 22 28.32 9.44 21.04
CA LEU A 22 28.91 8.70 22.15
C LEU A 22 29.61 7.46 21.60
N LEU A 23 30.92 7.59 21.46
CA LEU A 23 31.89 6.52 21.34
C LEU A 23 31.96 5.78 22.67
N LEU A 24 31.70 4.47 22.69
CA LEU A 24 32.26 3.58 23.68
C LEU A 24 32.85 2.35 23.00
N ALA A 25 34.17 2.29 23.08
CA ALA A 25 35.01 1.16 22.74
C ALA A 25 34.74 -0.03 23.67
N GLY A 26 34.91 -1.24 23.13
CA GLY A 26 34.89 -2.48 23.89
C GLY A 26 35.53 -3.59 23.08
N CYS A 27 36.87 -3.61 23.02
CA CYS A 27 37.64 -4.78 22.63
C CYS A 27 37.45 -5.86 23.70
N ALA A 28 37.00 -7.06 23.29
CA ALA A 28 37.17 -8.27 24.07
C ALA A 28 37.45 -9.43 23.12
N ASP A 29 38.73 -9.79 23.07
CA ASP A 29 39.28 -11.01 22.49
C ASP A 29 39.08 -12.16 23.49
N PRO A 30 38.74 -13.37 23.03
CA PRO A 30 39.45 -14.54 23.56
C PRO A 30 39.87 -15.49 22.43
N GLY A 31 41.17 -15.81 22.43
CA GLY A 31 41.77 -16.73 21.48
C GLY A 31 41.43 -18.21 21.68
N ASP A 32 41.59 -18.93 20.56
CA ASP A 32 42.19 -20.26 20.39
C ASP A 32 41.40 -21.48 20.94
N VAL A 33 41.25 -22.66 20.30
CA VAL A 33 42.08 -23.39 19.33
C VAL A 33 41.25 -24.50 18.60
N THR A 34 41.73 -24.91 17.42
CA THR A 34 41.63 -26.23 16.75
C THR A 34 40.33 -26.73 16.07
N GLY A 35 40.36 -26.67 14.73
CA GLY A 35 40.44 -27.89 13.89
C GLY A 35 39.15 -28.57 13.41
N LYS A 36 38.72 -28.24 12.18
CA LYS A 36 38.27 -29.26 11.20
C LYS A 36 38.28 -28.72 9.77
N ALA A 37 38.77 -29.57 8.87
CA ALA A 37 39.05 -29.28 7.48
C ALA A 37 37.80 -28.97 6.64
N SER A 38 38.06 -28.08 5.67
CA SER A 38 37.19 -27.52 4.63
C SER A 38 36.62 -28.56 3.65
N PRO A 39 35.47 -28.23 3.04
CA PRO A 39 35.33 -28.37 1.59
C PRO A 39 35.07 -27.01 0.91
N ALA A 40 35.90 -26.77 -0.11
CA ALA A 40 35.82 -25.79 -1.20
C ALA A 40 34.63 -24.81 -1.24
N ALA A 41 34.86 -23.59 -0.78
CA ALA A 41 34.10 -22.42 -1.21
C ALA A 41 34.73 -21.88 -2.50
N SER A 42 33.91 -21.78 -3.54
CA SER A 42 34.25 -21.14 -4.80
C SER A 42 34.66 -19.69 -4.54
N SER A 43 35.80 -19.30 -5.08
CA SER A 43 36.44 -18.01 -4.90
C SER A 43 35.58 -16.87 -5.47
N SER A 44 34.83 -16.19 -4.62
CA SER A 44 34.44 -14.81 -4.88
C SER A 44 35.67 -13.94 -4.67
N LYS A 45 36.27 -13.47 -5.77
CA LYS A 45 37.27 -12.40 -5.72
C LYS A 45 36.61 -11.21 -5.02
N ALA A 46 37.05 -10.91 -3.80
CA ALA A 46 36.81 -9.62 -3.18
C ALA A 46 37.52 -8.57 -4.04
N VAL A 47 36.76 -7.86 -4.87
CA VAL A 47 37.22 -6.70 -5.62
C VAL A 47 37.50 -5.62 -4.57
N SER A 48 38.77 -5.26 -4.39
CA SER A 48 39.13 -4.08 -3.59
C SER A 48 38.40 -2.86 -4.14
N PRO A 49 37.81 -2.00 -3.30
CA PRO A 49 37.12 -0.81 -3.77
C PRO A 49 38.13 0.06 -4.53
N SER A 50 37.91 0.25 -5.83
CA SER A 50 38.69 1.21 -6.61
C SER A 50 38.39 2.60 -6.05
N ALA A 51 39.42 3.40 -5.81
CA ALA A 51 39.27 4.80 -5.41
C ALA A 51 38.34 5.52 -6.42
N GLY A 52 37.09 5.77 -6.05
CA GLY A 52 36.06 6.30 -6.95
C GLY A 52 34.64 5.75 -6.72
N GLN A 53 34.50 4.57 -6.09
CA GLN A 53 33.18 4.02 -5.76
C GLN A 53 32.53 4.79 -4.60
N ILE A 54 31.22 5.04 -4.72
CA ILE A 54 30.41 5.68 -3.69
C ILE A 54 29.42 4.68 -3.10
N ALA A 55 29.09 4.80 -1.81
CA ALA A 55 28.00 4.01 -1.24
C ALA A 55 26.70 4.34 -1.98
N ALA A 56 25.93 3.30 -2.33
CA ALA A 56 24.61 3.48 -2.90
C ALA A 56 23.68 4.12 -1.86
N ASP A 57 22.94 5.13 -2.31
CA ASP A 57 21.77 5.67 -1.63
C ASP A 57 20.71 5.95 -2.70
N PRO A 58 19.42 6.10 -2.32
CA PRO A 58 18.36 6.23 -3.30
C PRO A 58 18.54 7.39 -4.28
N GLU A 59 19.02 8.55 -3.82
CA GLU A 59 19.18 9.74 -4.66
C GLU A 59 20.30 9.55 -5.69
N LYS A 60 21.45 9.01 -5.26
CA LYS A 60 22.58 8.75 -6.15
C LYS A 60 22.28 7.65 -7.16
N VAL A 61 21.57 6.60 -6.74
CA VAL A 61 21.14 5.53 -7.63
C VAL A 61 20.15 6.08 -8.67
N GLN A 62 19.16 6.86 -8.24
CA GLN A 62 18.19 7.46 -9.16
C GLN A 62 18.86 8.39 -10.19
N LEU A 63 19.83 9.19 -9.74
CA LEU A 63 20.62 10.04 -10.64
C LEU A 63 21.39 9.20 -11.66
N PHE A 64 22.09 8.16 -11.21
CA PHE A 64 22.84 7.27 -12.10
C PHE A 64 21.94 6.57 -13.13
N LEU A 65 20.80 6.02 -12.69
CA LEU A 65 19.80 5.41 -13.58
C LEU A 65 19.34 6.40 -14.66
N THR A 66 19.10 7.65 -14.27
CA THR A 66 18.65 8.72 -15.17
C THR A 66 19.74 9.12 -16.16
N GLU A 67 20.95 9.43 -15.67
CA GLU A 67 22.09 9.85 -16.50
C GLU A 67 22.46 8.78 -17.53
N GLU A 68 22.42 7.52 -17.13
CA GLU A 68 22.76 6.37 -17.96
C GLU A 68 21.57 5.84 -18.78
N SER A 69 20.39 6.46 -18.66
CA SER A 69 19.14 6.06 -19.32
C SER A 69 18.80 4.58 -19.13
N ILE A 70 19.03 4.06 -17.92
CA ILE A 70 18.74 2.67 -17.56
C ILE A 70 17.27 2.57 -17.16
N ILE A 71 16.52 1.70 -17.85
CA ILE A 71 15.11 1.43 -17.54
C ILE A 71 15.03 0.62 -16.24
N ASN A 72 14.20 1.07 -15.30
CA ASN A 72 14.11 0.48 -13.97
C ASN A 72 12.65 0.32 -13.50
N GLY A 73 12.43 -0.66 -12.62
CA GLY A 73 11.17 -0.96 -11.94
C GLY A 73 11.05 -0.32 -10.56
N ASP A 74 11.65 0.86 -10.39
CA ASP A 74 11.82 1.63 -9.13
C ASP A 74 12.88 1.05 -8.15
N ILE A 75 13.12 1.78 -7.06
CA ILE A 75 14.10 1.46 -6.02
C ILE A 75 13.44 1.45 -4.64
N TYR A 76 13.97 0.66 -3.71
CA TYR A 76 13.48 0.62 -2.34
C TYR A 76 14.60 0.34 -1.34
N LEU A 77 14.34 0.66 -0.07
CA LEU A 77 15.26 0.40 1.04
C LEU A 77 14.78 -0.81 1.85
N GLU A 78 15.66 -1.76 2.07
CA GLU A 78 15.44 -2.95 2.90
C GLU A 78 16.78 -3.42 3.45
N ASP A 79 16.82 -3.86 4.71
CA ASP A 79 18.03 -4.38 5.37
C ASP A 79 19.28 -3.48 5.26
N ASN A 80 19.07 -2.15 5.26
CA ASN A 80 20.09 -1.11 5.07
C ASN A 80 20.80 -1.15 3.70
N LEU A 81 20.20 -1.80 2.70
CA LEU A 81 20.66 -1.85 1.31
C LEU A 81 19.68 -1.11 0.40
N VAL A 82 20.21 -0.56 -0.69
CA VAL A 82 19.38 -0.05 -1.79
C VAL A 82 19.07 -1.20 -2.74
N HIS A 83 17.81 -1.59 -2.81
CA HIS A 83 17.32 -2.57 -3.77
C HIS A 83 16.89 -1.86 -5.03
N ILE A 84 17.37 -2.34 -6.18
CA ILE A 84 17.25 -1.65 -7.46
C ILE A 84 16.67 -2.64 -8.48
N ASN A 85 15.43 -2.40 -8.89
CA ASN A 85 14.78 -3.20 -9.91
C ASN A 85 15.22 -2.71 -11.29
N ILE A 86 15.90 -3.53 -12.06
CA ILE A 86 16.40 -3.22 -13.41
C ILE A 86 15.62 -4.03 -14.43
N VAL A 87 15.16 -3.38 -15.51
CA VAL A 87 14.52 -4.07 -16.61
C VAL A 87 15.60 -4.56 -17.58
N GLY A 88 15.72 -5.87 -17.75
CA GLY A 88 16.72 -6.47 -18.62
C GLY A 88 18.12 -6.39 -18.03
N LEU A 89 18.26 -6.78 -16.75
CA LEU A 89 19.56 -6.82 -16.08
C LEU A 89 20.49 -7.81 -16.79
N ASP A 90 21.68 -7.33 -17.17
CA ASP A 90 22.72 -8.15 -17.78
C ASP A 90 24.09 -7.91 -17.12
N SER A 91 25.09 -8.72 -17.48
CA SER A 91 26.44 -8.62 -16.92
C SER A 91 27.11 -7.26 -17.17
N GLY A 92 26.74 -6.57 -18.26
CA GLY A 92 27.26 -5.24 -18.57
C GLY A 92 26.71 -4.19 -17.61
N LEU A 93 25.42 -4.26 -17.28
CA LEU A 93 24.80 -3.41 -16.27
C LEU A 93 25.36 -3.71 -14.88
N GLU A 94 25.49 -4.99 -14.50
CA GLU A 94 26.11 -5.38 -13.22
C GLU A 94 27.51 -4.79 -13.08
N GLN A 95 28.32 -4.85 -14.14
CA GLN A 95 29.66 -4.27 -14.13
C GLN A 95 29.63 -2.75 -13.96
N ARG A 96 28.74 -2.04 -14.66
CA ARG A 96 28.61 -0.57 -14.53
C ARG A 96 28.21 -0.17 -13.10
N PHE A 97 27.29 -0.92 -12.48
CA PHE A 97 26.94 -0.71 -11.07
C PHE A 97 28.12 -1.00 -10.14
N ALA A 98 28.89 -2.07 -10.39
CA ALA A 98 30.07 -2.40 -9.61
C ALA A 98 31.19 -1.37 -9.77
N GLU A 99 31.32 -0.72 -10.92
CA GLU A 99 32.28 0.37 -11.13
C GLU A 99 31.88 1.65 -10.40
N LYS A 100 30.56 1.93 -10.30
CA LYS A 100 30.03 3.15 -9.70
C LYS A 100 29.84 3.06 -8.18
N PHE A 101 29.30 1.94 -7.69
CA PHE A 101 28.83 1.80 -6.32
C PHE A 101 29.60 0.75 -5.53
N THR A 102 29.79 1.02 -4.23
CA THR A 102 30.48 0.11 -3.31
C THR A 102 29.70 -1.21 -3.18
N SER A 103 30.39 -2.33 -3.38
CA SER A 103 29.82 -3.67 -3.16
C SER A 103 29.23 -3.81 -1.76
N GLY A 104 28.05 -4.41 -1.65
CA GLY A 104 27.35 -4.58 -0.37
C GLY A 104 26.62 -3.33 0.13
N SER A 105 26.44 -2.30 -0.69
CA SER A 105 25.53 -1.18 -0.41
C SER A 105 24.23 -1.22 -1.22
N TYR A 106 24.14 -2.14 -2.19
CA TYR A 106 22.97 -2.31 -3.06
C TYR A 106 22.76 -3.78 -3.44
N ILE A 107 21.55 -4.08 -3.92
CA ILE A 107 21.18 -5.34 -4.56
C ILE A 107 20.45 -5.01 -5.87
N LEU A 108 20.85 -5.66 -6.96
CA LEU A 108 20.16 -5.56 -8.25
C LEU A 108 19.18 -6.71 -8.41
N HIS A 109 18.01 -6.41 -8.94
CA HIS A 109 16.98 -7.38 -9.27
C HIS A 109 16.64 -7.26 -10.75
N ASP A 110 16.62 -8.38 -11.47
CA ASP A 110 16.06 -8.40 -12.82
C ASP A 110 14.54 -8.47 -12.74
N VAL A 111 13.87 -7.48 -13.31
CA VAL A 111 12.40 -7.38 -13.27
C VAL A 111 11.82 -7.20 -14.67
N LYS A 112 10.54 -7.55 -14.81
CA LYS A 112 9.87 -7.52 -16.12
C LYS A 112 9.33 -6.15 -16.49
N TYR A 113 8.81 -5.39 -15.53
CA TYR A 113 8.11 -4.14 -15.78
C TYR A 113 8.88 -2.95 -15.24
N SER A 114 8.90 -1.87 -16.01
CA SER A 114 9.39 -0.57 -15.56
C SER A 114 8.39 0.11 -14.62
N ALA A 115 8.86 1.10 -13.85
CA ALA A 115 8.00 1.94 -13.02
C ALA A 115 6.93 2.63 -13.86
N GLY A 116 7.30 3.16 -15.02
CA GLY A 116 6.37 3.81 -15.95
C GLY A 116 5.28 2.88 -16.50
N GLU A 117 5.58 1.60 -16.74
CA GLU A 117 4.56 0.61 -17.14
C GLU A 117 3.57 0.32 -16.01
N LEU A 118 4.05 0.19 -14.77
CA LEU A 118 3.19 -0.02 -13.60
C LEU A 118 2.31 1.21 -13.33
N GLU A 119 2.86 2.42 -13.44
CA GLU A 119 2.12 3.68 -13.31
C GLU A 119 1.08 3.83 -14.43
N ALA A 120 1.43 3.49 -15.68
CA ALA A 120 0.50 3.54 -16.80
C ALA A 120 -0.66 2.56 -16.61
N ALA A 121 -0.39 1.35 -16.09
CA ALA A 121 -1.43 0.38 -15.77
C ALA A 121 -2.33 0.85 -14.62
N GLN A 122 -1.75 1.44 -13.56
CA GLN A 122 -2.55 2.03 -12.47
C GLN A 122 -3.42 3.19 -12.97
N LYS A 123 -2.85 4.06 -13.82
CA LYS A 123 -3.57 5.18 -14.45
C LYS A 123 -4.70 4.70 -15.36
N LEU A 124 -4.51 3.60 -16.08
CA LEU A 124 -5.54 2.99 -16.92
C LEU A 124 -6.81 2.66 -16.12
N LEU A 125 -6.65 2.20 -14.87
CA LEU A 125 -7.79 1.91 -13.99
C LEU A 125 -8.62 3.16 -13.73
N ALA A 126 -7.96 4.28 -13.42
CA ALA A 126 -8.62 5.56 -13.16
C ALA A 126 -9.24 6.16 -14.43
N ASP A 127 -8.49 6.18 -15.54
CA ASP A 127 -8.93 6.78 -16.81
C ASP A 127 -10.14 6.07 -17.43
N LYS A 128 -10.28 4.76 -17.16
CA LYS A 128 -11.42 3.94 -17.61
C LYS A 128 -12.48 3.74 -16.53
N ASP A 129 -12.37 4.38 -15.37
CA ASP A 129 -13.31 4.23 -14.26
C ASP A 129 -13.51 2.77 -13.80
N LEU A 130 -12.44 1.97 -13.87
CA LEU A 130 -12.49 0.53 -13.60
C LEU A 130 -12.66 0.23 -12.10
N HIS A 131 -12.21 1.10 -11.21
CA HIS A 131 -12.48 0.98 -9.78
C HIS A 131 -13.99 0.95 -9.49
N ASN A 132 -14.75 1.80 -10.18
CA ASN A 132 -16.20 1.82 -10.01
C ASN A 132 -16.87 0.66 -10.72
N GLN A 133 -16.52 0.42 -12.00
CA GLN A 133 -17.14 -0.62 -12.82
C GLN A 133 -16.93 -2.04 -12.28
N LEU A 134 -15.79 -2.31 -11.67
CA LEU A 134 -15.41 -3.64 -11.18
C LEU A 134 -15.46 -3.75 -9.64
N ASN A 135 -15.97 -2.72 -8.96
CA ASN A 135 -16.01 -2.65 -7.50
C ASN A 135 -14.65 -2.88 -6.81
N LEU A 136 -13.58 -2.34 -7.40
CA LEU A 136 -12.24 -2.42 -6.80
C LEU A 136 -12.16 -1.45 -5.63
N TYR A 137 -11.67 -1.93 -4.49
CA TYR A 137 -11.50 -1.10 -3.30
C TYR A 137 -10.21 -0.28 -3.32
N GLY A 138 -9.22 -0.72 -4.11
CA GLY A 138 -7.97 0.01 -4.23
C GLY A 138 -7.03 -0.58 -5.26
N SER A 139 -5.99 0.18 -5.56
CA SER A 139 -4.87 -0.26 -6.40
C SER A 139 -3.58 0.44 -5.97
N TRP A 140 -2.47 -0.29 -5.91
CA TRP A 140 -1.16 0.23 -5.51
C TRP A 140 -0.04 -0.45 -6.28
N ILE A 141 1.12 0.20 -6.34
CA ILE A 141 2.32 -0.39 -6.93
C ILE A 141 3.10 -1.09 -5.82
N ASP A 142 3.29 -2.40 -5.95
CA ASP A 142 4.21 -3.17 -5.11
C ASP A 142 5.57 -3.20 -5.80
N VAL A 143 6.44 -2.26 -5.42
CA VAL A 143 7.78 -2.13 -5.97
C VAL A 143 8.60 -3.40 -5.73
N LYS A 144 8.48 -4.03 -4.55
CA LYS A 144 9.28 -5.21 -4.20
C LYS A 144 8.95 -6.40 -5.08
N GLN A 145 7.68 -6.58 -5.41
CA GLN A 145 7.24 -7.69 -6.28
C GLN A 145 7.20 -7.32 -7.76
N ASN A 146 7.41 -6.04 -8.10
CA ASN A 146 7.25 -5.50 -9.44
C ASN A 146 5.85 -5.81 -10.02
N LYS A 147 4.80 -5.49 -9.23
CA LYS A 147 3.39 -5.77 -9.57
C LYS A 147 2.49 -4.57 -9.29
N LEU A 148 1.36 -4.54 -9.99
CA LEU A 148 0.20 -3.74 -9.64
C LEU A 148 -0.73 -4.56 -8.74
N GLY A 149 -0.82 -4.17 -7.47
CA GLY A 149 -1.75 -4.72 -6.50
C GLY A 149 -3.16 -4.15 -6.70
N ILE A 150 -4.17 -5.01 -6.58
CA ILE A 150 -5.60 -4.69 -6.71
C ILE A 150 -6.34 -5.28 -5.52
N THR A 151 -7.04 -4.46 -4.73
CA THR A 151 -7.95 -4.95 -3.68
C THR A 151 -9.34 -5.07 -4.27
N VAL A 152 -9.94 -6.26 -4.13
CA VAL A 152 -11.26 -6.57 -4.69
C VAL A 152 -12.04 -7.43 -3.70
N PRO A 153 -13.35 -7.22 -3.52
CA PRO A 153 -14.17 -8.15 -2.75
C PRO A 153 -14.32 -9.50 -3.47
N ASP A 154 -14.43 -10.58 -2.71
CA ASP A 154 -14.47 -11.97 -3.22
C ASP A 154 -15.53 -12.21 -4.32
N ASP A 155 -16.72 -11.66 -4.15
CA ASP A 155 -17.85 -11.73 -5.08
C ASP A 155 -17.63 -10.99 -6.42
N TYR A 156 -16.61 -10.14 -6.51
CA TYR A 156 -16.23 -9.42 -7.74
C TYR A 156 -14.92 -9.91 -8.36
N LEU A 157 -14.21 -10.86 -7.72
CA LEU A 157 -12.90 -11.31 -8.18
C LEU A 157 -12.92 -11.82 -9.62
N GLU A 158 -13.84 -12.73 -9.97
CA GLU A 158 -13.87 -13.35 -11.29
C GLU A 158 -14.11 -12.30 -12.39
N ALA A 159 -15.06 -11.38 -12.18
CA ALA A 159 -15.35 -10.31 -13.13
C ALA A 159 -14.16 -9.34 -13.28
N ALA A 160 -13.48 -9.03 -12.17
CA ALA A 160 -12.29 -8.19 -12.17
C ALA A 160 -11.14 -8.86 -12.94
N GLU A 161 -10.83 -10.12 -12.66
CA GLU A 161 -9.79 -10.88 -13.36
C GLU A 161 -10.08 -10.96 -14.86
N GLN A 162 -11.29 -11.34 -15.25
CA GLN A 162 -11.67 -11.47 -16.66
C GLN A 162 -11.55 -10.15 -17.43
N THR A 163 -11.83 -9.02 -16.78
CA THR A 163 -11.76 -7.70 -17.41
C THR A 163 -10.33 -7.17 -17.43
N LEU A 164 -9.64 -7.21 -16.30
CA LEU A 164 -8.30 -6.65 -16.16
C LEU A 164 -7.26 -7.45 -16.97
N ASN A 165 -7.36 -8.78 -17.03
CA ASN A 165 -6.45 -9.62 -17.81
C ASN A 165 -6.54 -9.39 -19.34
N LYS A 166 -7.59 -8.72 -19.83
CA LYS A 166 -7.71 -8.30 -21.24
C LYS A 166 -7.06 -6.95 -21.51
N LEU A 167 -6.81 -6.17 -20.48
CA LEU A 167 -6.37 -4.77 -20.57
C LEU A 167 -4.94 -4.58 -20.07
N ILE A 168 -4.53 -5.39 -19.10
CA ILE A 168 -3.23 -5.35 -18.42
C ILE A 168 -2.64 -6.76 -18.52
N ASP A 169 -1.32 -6.88 -18.67
CA ASP A 169 -0.64 -8.17 -18.64
C ASP A 169 -1.01 -8.91 -17.34
N PRO A 170 -1.56 -10.13 -17.39
CA PRO A 170 -1.93 -10.89 -16.18
C PRO A 170 -0.75 -11.07 -15.23
N GLY A 171 0.47 -11.18 -15.77
CA GLY A 171 1.68 -11.26 -14.99
C GLY A 171 2.06 -9.95 -14.30
N MET A 172 1.40 -8.82 -14.57
CA MET A 172 1.60 -7.55 -13.86
C MET A 172 0.67 -7.44 -12.65
N LEU A 173 -0.45 -8.16 -12.65
CA LEU A 173 -1.51 -8.03 -11.65
C LEU A 173 -1.26 -8.94 -10.43
N ARG A 174 -1.60 -8.43 -9.26
CA ARG A 174 -1.75 -9.20 -8.03
C ARG A 174 -3.06 -8.81 -7.36
N PHE A 175 -3.94 -9.77 -7.16
CA PHE A 175 -5.20 -9.55 -6.46
C PHE A 175 -5.05 -9.82 -4.97
N GLU A 176 -5.54 -8.89 -4.17
CA GLU A 176 -5.79 -9.04 -2.74
C GLU A 176 -7.30 -9.13 -2.55
N VAL A 177 -7.76 -10.34 -2.24
CA VAL A 177 -9.18 -10.64 -2.12
C VAL A 177 -9.63 -10.30 -0.71
N GLN A 178 -10.64 -9.43 -0.60
CA GLN A 178 -11.29 -9.15 0.67
C GLN A 178 -12.51 -10.05 0.81
N GLU A 179 -12.34 -11.13 1.58
CA GLU A 179 -13.44 -12.01 1.96
C GLU A 179 -14.45 -11.27 2.83
N LEU A 180 -15.73 -11.67 2.77
CA LEU A 180 -16.76 -11.03 3.58
C LEU A 180 -16.52 -11.23 5.08
N GLY A 181 -16.18 -12.47 5.50
CA GLY A 181 -15.87 -12.79 6.89
C GLY A 181 -17.00 -12.48 7.89
N GLU A 182 -16.63 -12.23 9.14
CA GLU A 182 -17.57 -11.86 10.22
C GLU A 182 -17.95 -10.36 10.17
N PRO A 183 -19.12 -9.97 10.69
CA PRO A 183 -19.52 -8.57 10.76
C PRO A 183 -18.47 -7.72 11.48
N SER A 184 -18.12 -6.58 10.87
CA SER A 184 -17.21 -5.61 11.47
C SER A 184 -17.84 -4.89 12.67
N VAL A 185 -19.16 -4.68 12.61
CA VAL A 185 -19.93 -4.00 13.67
C VAL A 185 -21.29 -4.68 13.79
N THR A 186 -21.76 -4.83 15.03
CA THR A 186 -23.15 -5.21 15.34
C THR A 186 -23.74 -4.16 16.27
N GLY A 187 -24.94 -3.68 15.99
CA GLY A 187 -25.54 -2.62 16.81
C GLY A 187 -26.93 -2.20 16.39
N THR A 188 -27.41 -1.12 17.00
CA THR A 188 -28.73 -0.53 16.71
C THR A 188 -28.60 0.73 15.88
N ILE A 189 -29.44 0.86 14.86
CA ILE A 189 -29.56 2.09 14.08
C ILE A 189 -30.20 3.17 14.96
N VAL A 190 -29.47 4.23 15.30
CA VAL A 190 -30.00 5.35 16.09
C VAL A 190 -30.41 6.56 15.25
N GLU A 191 -29.88 6.66 14.03
CA GLU A 191 -30.23 7.68 13.05
C GLU A 191 -30.08 7.14 11.63
N VAL A 192 -30.97 7.57 10.73
CA VAL A 192 -30.89 7.31 9.28
C VAL A 192 -30.90 8.66 8.58
N LYS A 193 -29.89 8.92 7.75
CA LYS A 193 -29.82 10.10 6.88
C LYS A 193 -30.06 9.69 5.44
N SER A 194 -31.15 10.18 4.89
CA SER A 194 -31.47 10.07 3.47
C SER A 194 -30.90 11.29 2.74
N GLY A 195 -30.09 11.05 1.71
CA GLY A 195 -29.42 12.09 0.93
C GLY A 195 -28.72 11.48 -0.27
N THR A 196 -27.89 12.26 -0.97
CA THR A 196 -27.11 11.77 -2.13
C THR A 196 -26.22 10.58 -1.77
N VAL A 197 -25.78 10.50 -0.51
CA VAL A 197 -25.16 9.32 0.08
C VAL A 197 -25.98 8.96 1.31
N GLY A 198 -26.68 7.83 1.25
CA GLY A 198 -27.43 7.30 2.38
C GLY A 198 -26.46 6.92 3.51
N SER A 199 -26.84 7.20 4.75
CA SER A 199 -26.02 6.80 5.90
C SER A 199 -26.84 6.48 7.15
N ILE A 200 -26.26 5.65 8.02
CA ILE A 200 -26.81 5.26 9.31
C ILE A 200 -25.80 5.50 10.42
N LEU A 201 -26.31 5.92 11.58
CA LEU A 201 -25.53 6.04 12.81
C LEU A 201 -25.81 4.83 13.69
N ILE A 202 -24.74 4.21 14.17
CA ILE A 202 -24.82 2.95 14.92
C ILE A 202 -24.42 3.15 16.37
N LEU A 203 -25.23 2.58 17.27
CA LEU A 203 -24.90 2.38 18.67
C LEU A 203 -24.60 0.90 18.90
N GLU A 204 -23.36 0.61 19.27
CA GLU A 204 -22.93 -0.75 19.64
C GLU A 204 -23.44 -1.14 21.04
N PRO A 205 -23.66 -2.44 21.30
CA PRO A 205 -24.02 -2.92 22.63
C PRO A 205 -23.01 -2.49 23.71
N GLY A 206 -23.52 -1.94 24.81
CA GLY A 206 -22.70 -1.52 25.95
C GLY A 206 -21.98 -0.17 25.79
N LYS A 207 -22.18 0.55 24.69
CA LYS A 207 -21.70 1.94 24.53
C LYS A 207 -22.79 2.92 24.99
N GLU A 208 -22.37 4.06 25.55
CA GLU A 208 -23.28 5.16 25.89
C GLU A 208 -23.57 6.03 24.66
N ASP A 209 -22.53 6.32 23.87
CA ASP A 209 -22.61 7.17 22.67
C ASP A 209 -22.46 6.35 21.38
N PRO A 210 -23.07 6.80 20.26
CA PRO A 210 -22.91 6.16 18.95
C PRO A 210 -21.46 6.23 18.44
N THR A 211 -21.02 5.16 17.79
CA THR A 211 -19.60 4.95 17.46
C THR A 211 -19.29 5.11 15.98
N TYR A 212 -20.23 4.80 15.07
CA TYR A 212 -19.98 4.81 13.63
C TYR A 212 -21.10 5.47 12.82
N TRP A 213 -20.70 6.32 11.88
CA TRP A 213 -21.46 6.67 10.69
C TRP A 213 -21.08 5.73 9.54
N PHE A 214 -22.03 4.91 9.11
CA PHE A 214 -21.88 4.04 7.94
C PHE A 214 -22.57 4.65 6.74
N SER A 215 -21.83 4.84 5.66
CA SER A 215 -22.33 5.27 4.35
C SER A 215 -22.53 4.06 3.44
N PHE A 216 -23.59 4.06 2.63
CA PHE A 216 -23.84 3.04 1.62
C PHE A 216 -24.16 3.67 0.27
N ASN A 217 -23.85 2.91 -0.79
CA ASN A 217 -24.10 3.28 -2.19
C ASN A 217 -24.77 2.10 -2.91
N ASP A 218 -24.96 2.22 -4.23
CA ASP A 218 -25.66 1.22 -5.04
C ASP A 218 -24.97 -0.16 -5.09
N ARG A 219 -23.72 -0.26 -4.60
CA ARG A 219 -22.94 -1.50 -4.49
C ARG A 219 -22.99 -2.11 -3.10
N SER A 220 -23.53 -1.39 -2.11
CA SER A 220 -23.76 -1.95 -0.79
C SER A 220 -24.92 -2.94 -0.87
N GLU A 221 -24.74 -4.10 -0.24
CA GLU A 221 -25.79 -5.10 -0.15
C GLU A 221 -26.58 -4.92 1.14
N LEU A 222 -27.91 -4.91 1.05
CA LEU A 222 -28.78 -4.75 2.20
C LEU A 222 -29.76 -5.90 2.20
N TYR A 223 -29.86 -6.60 3.33
CA TYR A 223 -30.78 -7.72 3.51
C TYR A 223 -31.64 -7.50 4.76
N ASP A 224 -32.90 -7.94 4.71
CA ASP A 224 -33.74 -8.03 5.89
C ASP A 224 -33.42 -9.28 6.74
N ALA A 225 -34.17 -9.45 7.83
CA ALA A 225 -33.98 -10.57 8.76
C ALA A 225 -34.32 -11.94 8.13
N ASP A 226 -35.12 -11.96 7.06
CA ASP A 226 -35.44 -13.16 6.29
C ASP A 226 -34.39 -13.44 5.19
N GLY A 227 -33.33 -12.63 5.11
CA GLY A 227 -32.27 -12.71 4.11
C GLY A 227 -32.69 -12.22 2.73
N GLN A 228 -33.81 -11.50 2.60
CA GLN A 228 -34.25 -10.92 1.34
C GLN A 228 -33.57 -9.59 1.10
N LYS A 229 -33.18 -9.33 -0.16
CA LYS A 229 -32.57 -8.06 -0.54
C LYS A 229 -33.57 -6.92 -0.37
N ILE A 230 -33.16 -5.86 0.32
CA ILE A 230 -33.95 -4.65 0.55
C ILE A 230 -33.26 -3.42 -0.03
N GLU A 231 -34.05 -2.38 -0.23
CA GLU A 231 -33.55 -1.04 -0.53
C GLU A 231 -33.20 -0.30 0.76
N SER A 232 -32.40 0.77 0.64
CA SER A 232 -32.05 1.63 1.79
C SER A 232 -33.24 2.22 2.53
N THR A 233 -34.39 2.35 1.86
CA THR A 233 -35.66 2.80 2.46
C THR A 233 -36.24 1.79 3.47
N GLY A 234 -35.76 0.55 3.45
CA GLY A 234 -36.06 -0.48 4.45
C GLY A 234 -35.35 -0.26 5.79
N LEU A 235 -34.27 0.53 5.82
CA LEU A 235 -33.52 0.84 7.04
C LEU A 235 -34.24 1.91 7.87
N LYS A 236 -34.40 1.63 9.16
CA LYS A 236 -35.15 2.45 10.11
C LYS A 236 -34.44 2.51 11.45
N LYS A 237 -34.60 3.66 12.10
CA LYS A 237 -34.18 3.84 13.49
C LYS A 237 -34.82 2.77 14.39
N GLY A 238 -34.01 2.18 15.27
CA GLY A 238 -34.38 1.16 16.24
C GLY A 238 -34.12 -0.27 15.78
N GLN A 239 -33.82 -0.50 14.49
CA GLN A 239 -33.47 -1.83 14.00
C GLN A 239 -32.07 -2.24 14.48
N GLN A 240 -31.92 -3.51 14.81
CA GLN A 240 -30.63 -4.14 15.05
C GLN A 240 -30.05 -4.66 13.73
N VAL A 241 -28.74 -4.53 13.57
CA VAL A 241 -28.03 -4.86 12.33
C VAL A 241 -26.66 -5.49 12.56
N HIS A 242 -26.30 -6.39 11.65
CA HIS A 242 -24.92 -6.77 11.38
C HIS A 242 -24.39 -5.97 10.19
N ILE A 243 -23.18 -5.43 10.30
CA ILE A 243 -22.57 -4.57 9.27
C ILE A 243 -21.17 -5.07 8.93
N TRP A 244 -20.94 -5.25 7.64
CA TRP A 244 -19.63 -5.50 7.05
C TRP A 244 -19.16 -4.24 6.34
N GLY A 245 -18.01 -3.72 6.76
CA GLY A 245 -17.37 -2.57 6.11
C GLY A 245 -16.50 -2.98 4.91
N THR A 246 -16.14 -2.01 4.08
CA THR A 246 -15.16 -2.21 2.99
C THR A 246 -13.70 -2.17 3.49
N GLY A 247 -13.46 -2.12 4.80
CA GLY A 247 -12.14 -1.98 5.41
C GLY A 247 -11.63 -0.54 5.57
N THR A 248 -12.24 0.44 4.91
CA THR A 248 -11.88 1.86 5.06
C THR A 248 -12.66 2.48 6.23
N VAL A 249 -11.93 2.94 7.25
CA VAL A 249 -12.48 3.71 8.38
C VAL A 249 -11.70 5.02 8.51
N LEU A 250 -12.43 6.14 8.57
CA LEU A 250 -11.87 7.45 8.88
C LEU A 250 -11.95 7.68 10.38
N ASP A 251 -10.80 7.99 10.97
CA ASP A 251 -10.68 8.31 12.40
C ASP A 251 -11.39 9.62 12.72
N SER A 252 -12.59 9.51 13.29
CA SER A 252 -13.38 10.61 13.83
C SER A 252 -14.27 10.12 14.98
N LEU A 253 -15.01 11.03 15.63
CA LEU A 253 -16.01 10.66 16.65
C LEU A 253 -17.37 11.31 16.32
N PRO A 254 -18.37 10.53 15.86
CA PRO A 254 -18.30 9.10 15.51
C PRO A 254 -17.37 8.83 14.32
N ALA A 255 -16.79 7.63 14.22
CA ALA A 255 -15.94 7.22 13.10
C ALA A 255 -16.76 7.09 11.81
N GLN A 256 -16.16 7.27 10.64
CA GLN A 256 -16.87 7.16 9.36
C GLN A 256 -16.38 5.96 8.56
N ALA A 257 -17.30 5.16 8.04
CA ALA A 257 -16.99 3.96 7.28
C ALA A 257 -17.95 3.77 6.10
N THR A 258 -17.54 2.91 5.17
CA THR A 258 -18.36 2.52 4.00
C THR A 258 -18.83 1.07 4.14
N VAL A 259 -20.10 0.85 3.83
CA VAL A 259 -20.77 -0.45 3.91
C VAL A 259 -20.47 -1.27 2.68
N ARG A 260 -20.05 -2.52 2.94
CA ARG A 260 -20.15 -3.60 1.97
C ARG A 260 -21.50 -4.29 2.05
N ARG A 261 -21.90 -4.73 3.27
CA ARG A 261 -23.16 -5.44 3.52
C ARG A 261 -23.80 -5.01 4.83
N ILE A 262 -25.12 -4.95 4.87
CA ILE A 262 -25.95 -4.86 6.07
C ILE A 262 -26.94 -6.02 6.08
N GLU A 263 -27.13 -6.63 7.24
CA GLU A 263 -28.23 -7.54 7.50
C GLU A 263 -29.03 -7.04 8.70
N LEU A 264 -30.35 -6.98 8.56
CA LEU A 264 -31.25 -6.72 9.69
C LEU A 264 -31.32 -7.96 10.58
N MET A 265 -31.36 -7.75 11.89
CA MET A 265 -31.60 -8.80 12.87
C MET A 265 -33.09 -8.84 13.24
N GLU A 266 -33.57 -10.01 13.68
CA GLU A 266 -34.94 -10.21 14.20
C GLU A 266 -35.24 -9.35 15.44
#